data_AF-A0A955V541-F1
#
_entry.id   AF-A0A955V541-F1
#
_cell.length_a   1.000
_cell.length_b   1.000
_cell.length_c   1.000
_cell.angle_alpha   90.00
_cell.angle_beta   90.00
_cell.angle_gamma   90.00
#
_symmetry.space_group_name_H-M   'P 1'
#
loop_
_entity.id
_entity.type
_entity.pdbx_description
1 polymer ?
#
loop_
_entity_poly.entity_id
_entity_poly.type
_entity_poly.pdbx_seq_one_letter_code
_entity_poly.pdbx_strand_id
1 'polypeptide(L)'
;MCAPACATGSCSDHGICTDNVGVVICVCDDGYDGDACETDVDDCVGVACLQGAACVDEVDGFHCDCPTGYGGTLCDACATGYQDEDADGVCAVDCTLTTCADHESCSV
;
A
#
# COMPACT_ATOMS: atom_id res chain seq x y z
N MET A 1 33.93 -32.17 0.04
CA MET A 1 32.84 -31.85 0.97
C MET A 1 31.92 -30.88 0.25
N CYS A 2 30.67 -31.26 -0.01
CA CYS A 2 29.67 -30.38 -0.62
C CYS A 2 29.01 -29.63 0.54
N ALA A 3 29.29 -28.33 0.69
CA ALA A 3 28.49 -27.47 1.56
C ALA A 3 27.17 -27.19 0.85
N PRO A 4 26.04 -27.06 1.56
CA PRO A 4 24.81 -26.59 0.95
C PRO A 4 25.07 -25.20 0.35
N ALA A 5 24.63 -24.98 -0.89
CA ALA A 5 24.81 -23.69 -1.55
C ALA A 5 24.00 -22.56 -0.86
N CYS A 6 22.95 -22.93 -0.12
CA CYS A 6 22.17 -22.03 0.71
C CYS A 6 22.90 -21.67 2.02
N ALA A 7 23.15 -20.38 2.20
CA ALA A 7 23.64 -19.75 3.41
C ALA A 7 22.61 -18.70 3.90
N THR A 8 22.82 -18.15 5.10
CA THR A 8 22.02 -17.02 5.61
C THR A 8 22.07 -15.85 4.63
N GLY A 9 20.92 -15.24 4.30
CA GLY A 9 20.84 -14.16 3.33
C GLY A 9 20.99 -14.58 1.86
N SER A 10 21.02 -15.88 1.52
CA SER A 10 21.14 -16.32 0.12
C SER A 10 20.01 -15.83 -0.80
N CYS A 11 18.82 -15.59 -0.24
CA CYS A 11 17.68 -14.98 -0.92
C CYS A 11 17.28 -13.67 -0.24
N SER A 12 18.28 -12.89 0.19
CA SER A 12 18.10 -11.59 0.88
C SER A 12 17.20 -11.63 2.11
N ASP A 13 16.99 -12.82 2.68
CA ASP A 13 16.03 -13.10 3.76
C ASP A 13 14.55 -12.82 3.39
N HIS A 14 14.24 -12.73 2.10
CA HIS A 14 12.91 -12.48 1.50
C HIS A 14 12.45 -13.64 0.60
N GLY A 15 12.83 -14.86 0.97
CA GLY A 15 12.42 -16.04 0.22
C GLY A 15 13.05 -17.35 0.70
N ILE A 16 12.61 -18.43 0.07
CA ILE A 16 13.07 -19.79 0.33
C ILE A 16 14.23 -20.14 -0.61
N CYS A 17 15.40 -20.42 -0.01
CA CYS A 17 16.56 -20.91 -0.75
C CYS A 17 16.48 -22.42 -1.00
N THR A 18 16.67 -22.83 -2.25
CA THR A 18 16.79 -24.24 -2.66
C THR A 18 18.10 -24.49 -3.40
N ASP A 19 18.79 -25.59 -3.08
CA ASP A 19 20.02 -26.02 -3.74
C ASP A 19 19.69 -27.14 -4.73
N ASN A 20 19.83 -26.86 -6.03
CA ASN A 20 19.63 -27.81 -7.10
C ASN A 20 20.95 -28.14 -7.80
N VAL A 21 21.70 -29.09 -7.24
CA VAL A 21 22.98 -29.59 -7.79
C VAL A 21 24.03 -28.47 -7.93
N GLY A 22 24.18 -27.64 -6.89
CA GLY A 22 25.16 -26.55 -6.86
C GLY A 22 24.69 -25.25 -7.51
N VAL A 23 23.41 -25.18 -7.88
CA VAL A 23 22.73 -23.94 -8.30
C VAL A 23 21.81 -23.49 -7.16
N VAL A 24 21.98 -22.26 -6.71
CA VAL A 24 21.07 -21.61 -5.77
C VAL A 24 19.86 -21.12 -6.55
N ILE A 25 18.67 -21.55 -6.13
CA ILE A 25 17.39 -21.08 -6.67
C ILE A 25 16.60 -20.51 -5.50
N CYS A 26 16.23 -19.23 -5.61
CA CYS A 26 15.38 -18.56 -4.65
C CYS A 26 13.92 -18.57 -5.13
N VAL A 27 13.02 -18.88 -4.20
CA VAL A 27 11.58 -18.68 -4.37
C VAL A 27 11.21 -17.52 -3.47
N CYS A 28 10.94 -16.36 -4.06
CA CYS A 28 10.68 -15.13 -3.31
C CYS A 28 9.33 -15.17 -2.60
N ASP A 29 9.28 -14.50 -1.45
CA ASP A 29 8.02 -14.19 -0.78
C ASP A 29 7.23 -13.18 -1.63
N ASP A 30 5.91 -13.09 -1.41
CA ASP A 30 5.06 -12.12 -2.10
C ASP A 30 5.59 -10.69 -1.86
N GLY A 31 5.54 -9.84 -2.89
CA GLY A 31 6.13 -8.49 -2.87
C GLY A 31 7.62 -8.39 -3.23
N TYR A 32 8.34 -9.51 -3.41
CA TYR A 32 9.77 -9.48 -3.78
C TYR A 32 10.06 -10.14 -5.14
N ASP A 33 11.06 -9.62 -5.84
CA ASP A 33 11.54 -10.14 -7.13
C ASP A 33 13.08 -10.11 -7.19
N GLY A 34 13.64 -10.73 -8.25
CA GLY A 34 15.07 -10.89 -8.48
C GLY A 34 15.57 -12.31 -8.21
N ASP A 35 16.77 -12.61 -8.72
CA ASP A 35 17.37 -13.94 -8.60
C ASP A 35 17.67 -14.32 -7.13
N ALA A 36 17.84 -13.32 -6.27
CA ALA A 36 18.07 -13.46 -4.84
C ALA A 36 17.03 -12.71 -3.99
N CYS A 37 15.84 -12.42 -4.54
CA CYS A 37 14.75 -11.72 -3.87
C CYS A 37 15.19 -10.37 -3.26
N GLU A 38 16.12 -9.69 -3.94
CA GLU A 38 16.75 -8.46 -3.48
C GLU A 38 15.95 -7.20 -3.83
N THR A 39 14.92 -7.34 -4.67
CA THR A 39 14.13 -6.23 -5.19
C THR A 39 12.76 -6.26 -4.54
N ASP A 40 12.42 -5.21 -3.80
CA ASP A 40 11.04 -4.92 -3.40
C ASP A 40 10.27 -4.47 -4.66
N VAL A 41 9.13 -5.10 -4.94
CA VAL A 41 8.34 -4.81 -6.13
C VAL A 41 7.62 -3.48 -5.92
N ASP A 42 7.82 -2.53 -6.84
CA ASP A 42 7.14 -1.23 -6.79
C ASP A 42 5.64 -1.41 -7.10
N ASP A 43 4.84 -1.50 -6.04
CA ASP A 43 3.40 -1.68 -6.07
C ASP A 43 2.66 -0.36 -6.41
N CYS A 44 3.38 0.76 -6.46
CA CYS A 44 2.84 2.04 -6.92
C CYS A 44 2.79 2.14 -8.46
N VAL A 45 3.40 1.21 -9.20
CA VAL A 45 3.36 1.23 -10.67
C VAL A 45 1.94 1.10 -11.20
N GLY A 46 1.43 2.19 -11.76
CA GLY A 46 0.07 2.25 -12.33
C GLY A 46 -1.01 2.63 -11.31
N VAL A 47 -0.65 2.83 -10.04
CA VAL A 47 -1.55 3.39 -9.03
C VAL A 47 -1.66 4.90 -9.21
N ALA A 48 -2.89 5.40 -9.24
CA ALA A 48 -3.18 6.82 -9.31
C ALA A 48 -3.94 7.26 -8.06
N CYS A 49 -3.20 7.69 -7.03
CA CYS A 49 -3.78 8.31 -5.85
C CYS A 49 -4.41 9.66 -6.21
N LEU A 50 -5.63 9.91 -5.73
CA LEU A 50 -6.38 11.13 -6.03
C LEU A 50 -6.04 12.25 -5.05
N GLN A 51 -6.60 13.43 -5.29
CA GLN A 51 -6.50 14.60 -4.40
C GLN A 51 -5.06 15.06 -4.12
N GLY A 52 -4.12 14.72 -5.01
CA GLY A 52 -2.70 15.06 -4.87
C GLY A 52 -1.95 14.21 -3.84
N ALA A 53 -2.54 13.09 -3.39
CA ALA A 53 -1.88 12.13 -2.53
C ALA A 53 -0.66 11.48 -3.21
N ALA A 54 0.36 11.17 -2.41
CA ALA A 54 1.49 10.38 -2.86
C ALA A 54 1.17 8.88 -2.70
N CYS A 55 1.56 8.07 -3.67
CA CYS A 55 1.57 6.61 -3.48
C CYS A 55 2.80 6.23 -2.66
N VAL A 56 2.58 5.35 -1.69
CA VAL A 56 3.62 4.78 -0.83
C VAL A 56 3.66 3.28 -1.11
N ASP A 57 4.84 2.84 -1.51
CA ASP A 57 5.20 1.45 -1.76
C ASP A 57 5.31 0.68 -0.44
N GLU A 58 4.72 -0.51 -0.38
CA GLU A 58 4.80 -1.43 0.75
C GLU A 58 5.21 -2.83 0.25
N VAL A 59 5.56 -3.72 1.17
CA VAL A 59 5.88 -5.11 0.82
C VAL A 59 4.58 -5.83 0.47
N ASP A 60 4.38 -6.16 -0.81
CA ASP A 60 3.18 -6.80 -1.36
C ASP A 60 1.91 -5.92 -1.27
N GLY A 61 2.08 -4.62 -1.51
CA GLY A 61 0.96 -3.70 -1.53
C GLY A 61 1.37 -2.24 -1.61
N PHE A 62 0.35 -1.38 -1.63
CA PHE A 62 0.55 0.06 -1.60
C PHE A 62 -0.48 0.71 -0.69
N HIS A 63 -0.17 1.92 -0.24
CA HIS A 63 -1.19 2.82 0.27
C HIS A 63 -1.01 4.24 -0.28
N CYS A 64 -2.11 4.97 -0.40
CA CYS A 64 -2.05 6.39 -0.73
C CYS A 64 -2.00 7.22 0.57
N ASP A 65 -1.03 8.12 0.68
CA ASP A 65 -0.96 9.09 1.78
C ASP A 65 -1.98 10.21 1.55
N CYS A 66 -3.21 9.96 2.01
CA CYS A 66 -4.33 10.85 1.76
C CYS A 66 -4.21 12.16 2.55
N PRO A 67 -4.41 13.33 1.90
CA PRO A 67 -4.50 14.59 2.60
C PRO A 67 -5.66 14.59 3.60
N THR A 68 -5.55 15.46 4.61
CA THR A 68 -6.61 15.68 5.60
C THR A 68 -7.96 15.87 4.93
N GLY A 69 -8.94 15.05 5.34
CA GLY A 69 -10.31 15.09 4.83
C GLY A 69 -10.63 14.06 3.76
N TYR A 70 -9.63 13.41 3.19
CA TYR A 70 -9.80 12.35 2.20
C TYR A 70 -9.37 10.99 2.74
N GLY A 71 -9.98 9.94 2.22
CA GLY A 71 -9.74 8.56 2.60
C GLY A 71 -10.17 7.59 1.50
N GLY A 72 -10.16 6.30 1.82
CA GLY A 72 -10.27 5.23 0.81
C GLY A 72 -8.90 4.83 0.27
N THR A 73 -8.85 3.70 -0.44
CA THR A 73 -7.59 3.12 -0.95
C THR A 73 -6.88 4.07 -1.92
N LEU A 74 -7.63 4.87 -2.68
CA LEU A 74 -7.10 5.81 -3.67
C LEU A 74 -7.34 7.28 -3.29
N CYS A 75 -7.70 7.56 -2.03
CA CYS A 75 -8.14 8.89 -1.59
C CYS A 75 -9.34 9.42 -2.41
N ASP A 76 -10.23 8.51 -2.80
CA ASP A 76 -11.41 8.72 -3.65
C ASP A 76 -12.70 8.95 -2.86
N ALA A 77 -12.63 8.91 -1.53
CA ALA A 77 -13.74 9.16 -0.64
C ALA A 77 -13.38 10.21 0.41
N CYS A 78 -14.39 10.76 1.09
CA CYS A 78 -14.14 11.58 2.27
C CYS A 78 -13.74 10.70 3.46
N ALA A 79 -12.76 11.18 4.24
CA ALA A 79 -12.36 10.56 5.49
C ALA A 79 -13.51 10.62 6.51
N THR A 80 -13.46 9.75 7.52
CA THR A 80 -14.39 9.79 8.65
C THR A 80 -14.43 11.19 9.27
N GLY A 81 -15.62 11.80 9.31
CA GLY A 81 -15.84 13.16 9.83
C GLY A 81 -15.81 14.26 8.77
N TYR A 82 -15.61 13.93 7.50
CA TYR A 82 -15.64 14.87 6.38
C TYR A 82 -16.71 14.45 5.35
N GLN A 83 -17.31 15.42 4.66
CA GLN A 83 -18.35 15.18 3.65
C GLN A 83 -18.23 16.20 2.50
N ASP A 84 -18.75 15.82 1.33
CA ASP A 84 -18.87 16.62 0.10
C ASP A 84 -20.35 16.64 -0.32
N GLU A 85 -21.15 17.45 0.37
CA GLU A 85 -22.61 17.49 0.17
C GLU A 85 -23.03 18.33 -1.05
N ASP A 86 -22.20 19.27 -1.50
CA ASP A 86 -22.44 20.08 -2.69
C ASP A 86 -21.83 19.49 -3.97
N ALA A 87 -21.13 18.34 -3.84
CA ALA A 87 -20.53 17.58 -4.91
C ALA A 87 -19.51 18.41 -5.72
N ASP A 88 -18.78 19.30 -5.05
CA ASP A 88 -17.73 20.11 -5.65
C ASP A 88 -16.36 19.38 -5.66
N GLY A 89 -16.29 18.20 -5.05
CA GLY A 89 -15.10 17.37 -4.94
C GLY A 89 -14.21 17.72 -3.75
N VAL A 90 -14.66 18.58 -2.84
CA VAL A 90 -13.93 19.02 -1.64
C VAL A 90 -14.57 18.44 -0.39
N CYS A 91 -13.84 17.56 0.28
CA CYS A 91 -14.27 17.01 1.56
C CYS A 91 -14.01 18.01 2.70
N ALA A 92 -15.07 18.47 3.35
CA ALA A 92 -15.02 19.43 4.45
C ALA A 92 -15.74 18.92 5.70
N VAL A 93 -15.39 19.49 6.86
CA VAL A 93 -16.08 19.31 8.15
C VAL A 93 -17.35 20.16 8.27
N ASP A 94 -17.78 20.82 7.19
CA ASP A 94 -18.83 21.81 7.23
C ASP A 94 -20.23 21.15 7.33
N CYS A 95 -20.70 20.95 8.57
CA CYS A 95 -22.04 20.47 8.88
C CYS A 95 -23.11 21.60 8.77
N THR A 96 -22.90 22.65 7.95
CA THR A 96 -23.87 23.77 7.80
C THR A 96 -25.13 23.42 7.01
N LEU A 97 -25.20 22.24 6.41
CA LEU A 97 -26.42 21.71 5.82
C LEU A 97 -27.22 20.94 6.88
N THR A 98 -28.48 21.34 7.04
CA THR A 98 -29.32 21.10 8.23
C THR A 98 -29.85 19.65 8.34
N THR A 99 -29.28 18.71 7.59
CA THR A 99 -29.75 17.33 7.52
C THR A 99 -28.56 16.39 7.35
N CYS A 100 -27.95 15.98 8.47
CA CYS A 100 -27.12 14.78 8.51
C CYS A 100 -27.99 13.58 8.12
N ALA A 101 -27.94 13.19 6.85
CA ALA A 101 -28.51 11.94 6.39
C ALA A 101 -27.60 10.80 6.89
N ASP A 102 -27.97 10.26 8.05
CA ASP A 102 -27.65 8.93 8.55
C ASP A 102 -26.18 8.58 8.90
N HIS A 103 -25.27 9.56 9.07
CA HIS A 103 -23.95 9.32 9.67
C HIS A 103 -23.83 9.94 11.08
N GLU A 104 -23.54 9.08 12.07
CA GLU A 104 -23.50 9.39 13.49
C GLU A 104 -22.41 10.43 13.85
N SER A 105 -22.88 11.66 14.10
CA SER A 105 -22.25 12.74 14.88
C SER A 105 -20.96 13.39 14.36
N CYS A 106 -21.10 14.63 13.85
CA CYS A 106 -20.05 15.66 13.96
C CYS A 106 -19.85 15.97 15.46
N SER A 107 -18.76 15.49 16.07
CA SER A 107 -18.40 15.88 17.44
C SER A 107 -17.81 17.29 17.43
N VAL A 108 -18.40 18.15 18.27
CA VAL A 108 -18.08 19.57 18.57
C VAL A 108 -16.61 19.92 18.70
#